data_AF-E5DGD5-F1
#
_entry.id   AF-E5DGD5-F1
#
_cell.length_a   1.000
_cell.length_b   1.000
_cell.length_c   1.000
_cell.angle_alpha   90.00
_cell.angle_beta   90.00
_cell.angle_gamma   90.00
#
_symmetry.space_group_name_H-M   'P 1'
#
loop_
_entity.id
_entity.type
_entity.pdbx_description
1 polymer ?
#
loop_
_entity_poly.entity_id
_entity_poly.type
_entity_poly.pdbx_seq_one_letter_code
_entity_poly.pdbx_strand_id
1 'polypeptide(L)' 'MDAQGILDLSRWIAEAGLRGVPETDLIGGFCERLVAAGVPLTRTVVGADTLHPTIAGHVVTWDSSGRNAAEVRRTEY' A
#
# COMPACT_ATOMS: atom_id res chain seq x y z
N MET A 1 -10.47 3.27 -15.24
CA MET A 1 -9.26 4.10 -15.25
C MET A 1 -8.62 4.02 -16.62
N ASP A 2 -8.22 5.15 -17.18
CA ASP A 2 -7.54 5.25 -18.48
C ASP A 2 -6.01 5.31 -18.30
N ALA A 3 -5.27 5.40 -19.42
CA ALA A 3 -3.81 5.43 -19.38
C ALA A 3 -3.25 6.64 -18.63
N GLN A 4 -3.91 7.81 -18.72
CA GLN A 4 -3.47 9.01 -18.00
C GLN A 4 -3.62 8.84 -16.49
N GLY A 5 -4.76 8.31 -16.04
CA GLY A 5 -4.98 8.03 -14.62
C GLY A 5 -3.95 7.05 -14.02
N ILE A 6 -3.49 6.07 -14.80
CA ILE A 6 -2.43 5.15 -14.38
C ILE A 6 -1.09 5.89 -14.21
N LEU A 7 -0.74 6.78 -15.14
CA LEU A 7 0.49 7.56 -15.08
C LEU A 7 0.50 8.53 -13.90
N ASP A 8 -0.62 9.20 -13.64
CA ASP A 8 -0.76 10.11 -12.51
C ASP A 8 -0.72 9.39 -11.16
N LEU A 9 -1.34 8.22 -11.07
CA LEU A 9 -1.23 7.38 -9.88
C LEU A 9 0.21 6.90 -9.65
N SER A 10 0.90 6.47 -10.71
CA SER A 10 2.29 6.02 -10.63
C SER A 10 3.23 7.16 -10.20
N ARG A 11 3.02 8.36 -10.74
CA ARG A 11 3.73 9.58 -10.34
C ARG A 11 3.51 9.87 -8.86
N TRP A 12 2.27 9.83 -8.41
CA TRP A 12 1.93 10.06 -7.01
C TRP A 12 2.60 9.05 -6.07
N ILE A 13 2.61 7.75 -6.43
CA ILE A 13 3.30 6.71 -5.64
C ILE A 13 4.79 7.03 -5.53
N ALA A 14 5.44 7.37 -6.64
CA ALA A 14 6.87 7.69 -6.66
C ALA A 14 7.18 8.90 -5.77
N GLU A 15 6.40 9.98 -5.88
CA GLU A 15 6.57 11.18 -5.06
C GLU A 15 6.31 10.93 -3.57
N ALA A 16 5.28 10.15 -3.24
CA ALA A 16 4.97 9.78 -1.86
C ALA A 16 6.07 8.91 -1.24
N GLY A 17 6.59 7.94 -2.00
CA GLY A 17 7.73 7.13 -1.60
C GLY A 17 9.00 7.96 -1.38
N LEU A 18 9.31 8.91 -2.29
CA LEU A 18 10.46 9.81 -2.16
C LEU A 18 10.37 10.73 -0.94
N ARG A 19 9.16 11.09 -0.50
CA ARG A 19 8.94 11.85 0.74
C ARG A 19 9.06 11.00 2.00
N GLY A 20 9.20 9.68 1.89
CA GLY A 20 9.23 8.77 3.04
C GLY A 20 7.88 8.69 3.76
N VAL A 21 6.77 8.79 3.01
CA VAL A 21 5.42 8.60 3.58
C VAL A 21 5.33 7.21 4.22
N PRO A 22 4.76 7.06 5.43
CA PRO A 22 4.58 5.75 6.06
C PRO A 22 3.86 4.75 5.15
N GLU A 23 4.24 3.47 5.19
CA GLU A 23 3.65 2.45 4.29
C GLU A 23 2.12 2.36 4.41
N THR A 24 1.56 2.49 5.61
CA THR A 24 0.10 2.50 5.82
C THR A 24 -0.58 3.63 5.06
N ASP A 25 0.05 4.79 5.02
CA ASP A 25 -0.49 5.99 4.39
C ASP A 25 -0.26 5.97 2.88
N LEU A 26 0.86 5.38 2.44
CA LEU A 26 1.16 5.15 1.02
C LEU A 26 0.14 4.18 0.41
N ILE A 27 -0.06 3.02 1.04
CA ILE A 27 -1.03 2.02 0.58
C ILE A 27 -2.46 2.57 0.71
N GLY A 28 -2.79 3.25 1.80
CA GLY A 28 -4.10 3.87 1.98
C GLY A 28 -4.41 4.90 0.90
N GLY A 29 -3.50 5.84 0.67
CA GLY A 29 -3.67 6.85 -0.37
C GLY A 29 -3.71 6.27 -1.79
N PHE A 30 -3.02 5.16 -2.05
CA PHE A 30 -3.13 4.42 -3.31
C PHE A 30 -4.54 3.82 -3.47
N CYS A 31 -5.04 3.09 -2.47
CA CYS A 31 -6.37 2.48 -2.50
C CYS A 31 -7.48 3.52 -2.63
N GLU A 32 -7.40 4.64 -1.89
CA GLU A 32 -8.36 5.75 -1.98
C GLU A 32 -8.44 6.34 -3.39
N ARG A 33 -7.29 6.53 -4.06
CA ARG A 33 -7.24 7.03 -5.45
C ARG A 33 -7.82 6.04 -6.44
N LEU A 34 -7.60 4.74 -6.25
CA LEU A 34 -8.23 3.69 -7.07
C LEU A 34 -9.75 3.72 -6.90
N VAL A 35 -10.25 3.83 -5.68
CA VAL A 35 -11.70 3.96 -5.40
C VAL A 35 -12.28 5.21 -6.03
N ALA A 36 -11.61 6.36 -5.88
CA ALA A 36 -12.03 7.61 -6.50
C ALA A 36 -12.06 7.54 -8.03
N ALA A 37 -11.20 6.72 -8.63
CA ALA A 37 -11.18 6.45 -10.07
C ALA A 37 -12.18 5.37 -10.52
N GLY A 38 -13.08 4.92 -9.64
CA GLY A 38 -14.15 3.98 -9.92
C GLY A 38 -13.76 2.50 -9.81
N VAL A 39 -12.59 2.18 -9.24
CA VAL A 39 -12.21 0.78 -8.96
C VAL A 39 -12.86 0.35 -7.64
N PRO A 40 -13.73 -0.66 -7.62
CA PRO A 40 -14.51 -1.03 -6.43
C PRO A 40 -13.66 -1.86 -5.45
N LEU A 41 -12.69 -1.22 -4.79
CA LEU A 41 -11.90 -1.84 -3.74
C LEU A 41 -12.59 -1.76 -2.39
N THR A 42 -12.73 -2.91 -1.73
CA THR A 42 -13.27 -2.99 -0.35
C THR A 42 -12.17 -3.29 0.67
N ARG A 43 -11.16 -4.08 0.27
CA ARG A 43 -10.04 -4.47 1.12
C ARG A 43 -8.81 -4.74 0.25
N THR A 44 -7.63 -4.43 0.77
CA THR A 44 -6.35 -4.69 0.12
C THR A 44 -5.34 -5.17 1.14
N VAL A 45 -4.51 -6.15 0.76
CA VAL A 45 -3.39 -6.63 1.55
C VAL A 45 -2.15 -6.54 0.67
N VAL A 46 -1.14 -5.81 1.12
CA VAL A 46 0.14 -5.66 0.43
C VAL A 46 1.22 -6.22 1.33
N GLY A 47 2.04 -7.12 0.79
CA GLY A 47 3.15 -7.74 1.51
C GLY A 47 4.44 -7.59 0.73
N ALA A 48 5.53 -7.33 1.43
CA ALA A 48 6.88 -7.37 0.88
C ALA A 48 7.79 -8.20 1.79
N ASP A 49 8.53 -9.13 1.19
CA ASP A 49 9.60 -9.82 1.90
C ASP A 49 10.68 -8.81 2.28
N THR A 50 11.24 -8.94 3.47
CA THR A 50 12.41 -8.15 3.84
C THR A 50 13.68 -8.95 3.63
N LEU A 51 14.78 -8.27 3.30
CA LEU A 51 16.11 -8.88 3.29
C LEU A 51 16.68 -9.08 4.70
N HIS A 52 15.90 -8.84 5.75
CA HIS A 52 16.34 -8.96 7.13
C HIS A 52 16.36 -10.44 7.55
N PRO A 53 17.39 -10.90 8.28
CA PRO A 53 17.55 -12.33 8.59
C PRO A 53 16.46 -12.92 9.52
N THR A 54 15.74 -12.08 10.27
CA THR A 54 14.72 -12.53 11.24
C THR A 54 13.33 -11.96 11.02
N ILE A 55 13.17 -11.06 10.03
CA ILE A 55 11.87 -10.50 9.66
C ILE A 55 11.53 -11.09 8.30
N ALA A 56 10.49 -11.91 8.25
CA ALA A 56 10.08 -12.53 6.99
C ALA A 56 9.52 -11.48 6.03
N GLY A 57 8.72 -10.54 6.53
CA GLY A 57 8.09 -9.54 5.68
C GLY A 57 7.30 -8.50 6.45
N HIS A 58 6.92 -7.44 5.73
CA HIS A 58 5.99 -6.41 6.18
C HIS A 58 4.69 -6.58 5.43
N VAL A 59 3.56 -6.55 6.15
CA VAL A 59 2.22 -6.68 5.59
C VAL A 59 1.39 -5.48 6.00
N VAL A 60 0.81 -4.79 5.01
CA VAL A 60 -0.13 -3.68 5.22
C VAL A 60 -1.51 -4.12 4.75
N THR A 61 -2.49 -4.01 5.63
CA THR A 61 -3.90 -4.18 5.31
C THR A 61 -4.60 -2.83 5.27
N TRP A 62 -5.37 -2.59 4.22
CA TRP A 62 -6.27 -1.46 4.07
C TRP A 62 -7.71 -1.94 3.87
N ASP A 63 -8.68 -1.19 4.37
CA ASP A 63 -10.11 -1.46 4.24
C ASP A 63 -10.87 -0.15 4.03
N SER A 64 -11.91 -0.17 3.19
CA SER A 64 -12.67 1.03 2.81
C SER A 64 -13.47 1.66 3.96
N SER A 65 -13.62 0.97 5.10
CA SER A 65 -14.15 1.55 6.34
C SER A 65 -13.15 2.43 7.11
N GLY A 66 -11.94 2.62 6.60
CA GLY A 66 -10.90 3.44 7.22
C GLY A 66 -10.02 2.70 8.23
N ARG A 67 -10.01 1.36 8.20
CA ARG A 67 -9.11 0.54 9.04
C ARG A 67 -7.84 0.21 8.27
N ASN A 68 -6.71 0.69 8.79
CA ASN A 68 -5.39 0.39 8.26
C ASN A 68 -4.54 -0.26 9.36
N ALA A 69 -3.89 -1.39 9.04
CA ALA A 69 -3.01 -2.09 9.96
C ALA A 69 -1.71 -2.48 9.25
N ALA A 70 -0.57 -2.21 9.88
CA ALA A 70 0.72 -2.73 9.47
C ALA A 70 1.18 -3.81 10.46
N GLU A 71 1.58 -4.95 9.93
CA GLU A 71 2.04 -6.11 10.68
C GLU A 71 3.44 -6.52 10.18
N VAL A 72 4.35 -6.77 11.13
CA VAL A 72 5.67 -7.31 10.85
C VAL A 72 5.64 -8.80 11.11
N ARG A 73 5.81 -9.60 10.06
CA ARG A 73 5.90 -11.05 10.17
C ARG A 73 7.34 -11.43 10.50
N ARG A 74 7.55 -12.11 11.63
CA ARG A 74 8.86 -12.66 12.00
C ARG A 74 9.03 -14.06 11.41
N THR A 75 10.28 -14.44 11.19
CA THR A 75 10.62 -15.82 10.83
C THR A 75 10.44 -16.70 12.06
N GLU A 76 9.59 -17.73 11.97
CA GLU A 76 9.46 -18.76 13.00
C GLU A 76 10.63 -19.74 12.82
N TYR A 77 11.48 -19.86 13.83
CA TYR A 77 12.60 -20.80 13.90
C TYR A 77 12.25 -21.96 14.83
#